data_AF-A0A0F5ASX6-F1
#
_entry.id   AF-A0A0F5ASX6-F1
#
_cell.length_a   1.000
_cell.length_b   1.000
_cell.length_c   1.000
_cell.angle_alpha   90.00
_cell.angle_beta   90.00
_cell.angle_gamma   90.00
#
_symmetry.space_group_name_H-M   'P 1'
#
loop_
_entity.id
_entity.type
_entity.pdbx_description
1 polymer ?
#
loop_
_entity_poly.entity_id
_entity_poly.type
_entity_poly.pdbx_seq_one_letter_code
_entity_poly.pdbx_strand_id
1 'polypeptide(L)'
;MFWVILIIILICVVASTANNSKRALVEVEQRKVKKLRSCPVCAEKVQIEAIICRFCREDLPLLTDAEREEVEENYLAEIEALDPDRISRGSSFARKAKNKSDWRKI
;
A
#
# COMPACT_ATOMS: atom_id res chain seq x y z
N MET A 1 -1.92 18.31 -43.70
CA MET A 1 -2.98 17.52 -43.03
C MET A 1 -2.44 16.20 -42.46
N PHE A 2 -1.90 15.27 -43.28
CA PHE A 2 -1.36 13.97 -42.79
C PHE A 2 -0.25 14.07 -41.74
N TRP A 3 0.66 15.03 -41.86
CA TRP A 3 1.74 15.24 -40.89
C TRP A 3 1.25 15.63 -39.49
N VAL A 4 0.12 16.33 -39.39
CA VAL A 4 -0.47 16.71 -38.09
C VAL A 4 -1.00 15.47 -37.37
N ILE A 5 -1.60 14.53 -38.12
CA ILE A 5 -2.10 13.26 -37.59
C ILE A 5 -0.93 12.40 -37.08
N LEU A 6 0.18 12.33 -37.84
CA LEU A 6 1.37 11.59 -37.40
C LEU A 6 2.00 12.18 -36.13
N ILE A 7 2.06 13.51 -36.02
CA ILE A 7 2.56 14.18 -34.82
C ILE A 7 1.66 13.91 -33.61
N ILE A 8 0.33 13.98 -33.78
CA ILE A 8 -0.62 13.67 -32.70
C ILE A 8 -0.47 12.21 -32.23
N ILE A 9 -0.37 11.26 -33.16
CA ILE A 9 -0.17 9.85 -32.82
C ILE A 9 1.15 9.66 -32.06
N LEU A 10 2.23 10.31 -32.50
CA LEU A 10 3.55 10.21 -31.86
C LEU A 10 3.50 10.79 -30.43
N ILE A 11 2.84 11.92 -30.22
CA ILE A 11 2.63 12.50 -28.88
C ILE A 11 1.81 11.55 -27.99
N CYS A 12 0.72 10.97 -28.51
CA CYS A 12 -0.10 10.01 -27.76
C CYS A 12 0.69 8.75 -27.35
N VAL A 13 1.54 8.24 -28.25
CA VAL A 13 2.40 7.08 -27.97
C VAL A 13 3.41 7.42 -26.86
N VAL A 14 4.08 8.56 -26.95
CA VAL A 14 5.06 9.01 -25.94
C VAL A 14 4.39 9.23 -24.56
N ALA A 15 3.20 9.83 -24.53
CA ALA A 15 2.45 10.00 -23.28
C ALA A 15 2.01 8.65 -22.68
N SER A 16 1.62 7.71 -23.53
CA SER A 16 1.18 6.37 -23.11
C SER A 16 2.33 5.54 -22.53
N THR A 17 3.53 5.60 -23.13
CA THR A 17 4.71 4.89 -22.61
C THR A 17 5.20 5.47 -21.29
N ALA A 18 5.12 6.79 -21.10
CA ALA A 18 5.48 7.45 -19.85
C ALA A 18 4.51 7.11 -18.69
N ASN A 19 3.25 6.83 -18.97
CA ASN A 19 2.27 6.47 -17.94
C ASN A 19 2.41 5.00 -17.49
N ASN A 20 2.86 4.10 -18.37
CA ASN A 20 2.94 2.67 -18.10
C ASN A 20 3.96 2.32 -16.99
N SER A 21 5.10 3.03 -16.94
CA SER A 21 6.15 2.77 -15.94
C SER A 21 5.71 3.03 -14.50
N LYS A 22 4.77 3.96 -14.28
CA LYS A 22 4.24 4.27 -12.95
C LYS A 22 3.36 3.15 -12.40
N ARG A 23 2.60 2.48 -13.27
CA ARG A 23 1.72 1.37 -12.88
C ARG A 23 2.52 0.14 -12.40
N ALA A 24 3.66 -0.12 -13.02
CA ALA A 24 4.52 -1.24 -12.64
C ALA A 24 5.09 -1.08 -11.21
N LEU A 25 5.47 0.13 -10.78
CA LEU A 25 5.97 0.37 -9.42
C LEU A 25 4.88 0.12 -8.36
N VAL A 26 3.65 0.56 -8.66
CA VAL A 26 2.51 0.41 -7.75
C VAL A 26 2.13 -1.06 -7.58
N GLU A 27 2.13 -1.84 -8.67
CA GLU A 27 1.88 -3.29 -8.61
C GLU A 27 2.92 -4.02 -7.74
N VAL A 28 4.20 -3.60 -7.81
CA VAL A 28 5.26 -4.18 -6.97
C VAL A 28 5.06 -3.86 -5.50
N GLU A 29 4.61 -2.65 -5.15
CA GLU A 29 4.31 -2.31 -3.74
C GLU A 29 3.03 -2.98 -3.24
N GLN A 30 2.00 -3.10 -4.08
CA GLN A 30 0.77 -3.84 -3.72
C GLN A 30 1.06 -5.29 -3.34
N ARG A 31 2.04 -5.95 -3.98
CA ARG A 31 2.47 -7.31 -3.60
C ARG A 31 3.07 -7.42 -2.20
N LYS A 32 3.48 -6.31 -1.58
CA LYS A 32 4.07 -6.32 -0.23
C LYS A 32 3.02 -6.17 0.87
N VAL A 33 1.82 -5.69 0.56
CA VAL A 33 0.73 -5.61 1.53
C VAL A 33 0.32 -7.04 1.90
N LYS A 34 0.29 -7.33 3.20
CA LYS A 34 -0.05 -8.66 3.72
C LYS A 34 -1.35 -8.58 4.51
N LYS A 35 -2.18 -9.60 4.38
CA LYS A 35 -3.38 -9.79 5.23
C LYS A 35 -2.93 -10.19 6.63
N LEU A 36 -3.14 -9.31 7.60
CA LEU A 36 -2.73 -9.48 8.99
C LEU A 36 -3.94 -9.50 9.92
N ARG A 37 -3.86 -10.30 10.97
CA ARG A 37 -4.80 -10.33 12.08
C ARG A 37 -4.06 -10.22 13.42
N SER A 38 -4.78 -9.84 14.46
CA SER A 38 -4.25 -9.79 15.82
C SER A 38 -4.32 -11.16 16.49
N CYS A 39 -3.24 -11.57 17.16
CA CYS A 39 -3.25 -12.78 17.98
C CYS A 39 -4.13 -12.58 19.24
N PRO A 40 -5.08 -13.49 19.56
CA PRO A 40 -5.96 -13.33 20.71
C PRO A 40 -5.24 -13.42 22.07
N VAL A 41 -4.04 -14.00 22.09
CA VAL A 41 -3.27 -14.24 23.33
C VAL A 41 -2.27 -13.11 23.62
N CYS A 42 -1.51 -12.70 22.60
CA CYS A 42 -0.44 -11.70 22.77
C CYS A 42 -0.68 -10.37 22.05
N ALA A 43 -1.83 -10.22 21.37
CA ALA A 43 -2.23 -9.02 20.62
C ALA A 43 -1.29 -8.60 19.47
N GLU A 44 -0.30 -9.42 19.12
CA GLU A 44 0.66 -9.10 18.08
C GLU A 44 0.11 -9.42 16.67
N LYS A 45 0.56 -8.67 15.65
CA LYS A 45 0.09 -8.84 14.26
C LYS A 45 0.74 -10.06 13.59
N VAL A 46 -0.09 -10.99 13.13
CA VAL A 46 0.32 -12.22 12.44
C VAL A 46 -0.42 -12.38 11.10
N GLN A 47 0.10 -13.19 10.20
CA GLN A 47 -0.55 -13.46 8.91
C GLN A 47 -1.85 -14.24 9.12
N ILE A 48 -2.86 -13.98 8.28
CA ILE A 48 -4.15 -14.67 8.36
C ILE A 48 -4.03 -16.19 8.17
N GLU A 49 -3.07 -16.62 7.34
CA GLU A 49 -2.78 -18.03 7.04
C GLU A 49 -1.99 -18.73 8.15
N ALA A 50 -1.56 -18.00 9.19
CA ALA A 50 -0.79 -18.58 10.29
C ALA A 50 -1.67 -19.46 11.19
N ILE A 51 -1.25 -20.71 11.34
CA ILE A 51 -1.83 -21.68 12.28
C ILE A 51 -1.25 -21.47 13.69
N ILE A 52 0.02 -21.07 13.80
CA ILE A 52 0.74 -20.87 15.07
C ILE A 52 1.31 -19.45 15.13
N CYS A 53 1.22 -18.82 16.30
CA CYS A 53 1.71 -17.46 16.50
C CYS A 53 3.24 -17.45 16.58
N ARG A 54 3.92 -16.70 15.70
CA ARG A 54 5.39 -16.60 15.75
C ARG A 54 5.94 -15.97 17.03
N PHE A 55 5.11 -15.26 17.80
CA PHE A 55 5.52 -14.49 18.98
C PHE A 55 5.27 -15.26 20.29
N CYS A 56 4.02 -15.63 20.56
CA CYS A 56 3.67 -16.39 21.77
C CYS A 56 3.70 -17.91 21.58
N ARG A 57 3.80 -18.40 20.34
CA ARG A 57 3.80 -19.83 19.98
C ARG A 57 2.52 -20.59 20.29
N GLU A 58 1.44 -19.88 20.61
CA GLU A 58 0.12 -20.48 20.77
C GLU A 58 -0.53 -20.77 19.41
N ASP A 59 -1.37 -21.79 19.37
CA ASP A 59 -2.24 -22.09 18.24
C ASP A 59 -3.27 -20.96 18.04
N LEU A 60 -3.46 -20.55 16.79
CA LEU A 60 -4.50 -19.60 16.45
C LEU A 60 -5.76 -20.31 15.97
N PRO A 61 -6.94 -19.86 16.43
CA PRO A 61 -8.21 -20.36 15.92
C PRO A 61 -8.36 -20.00 14.43
N LEU A 62 -9.18 -20.79 13.73
CA LEU A 62 -9.67 -20.44 12.41
C LEU A 62 -10.53 -19.18 12.52
N LEU A 63 -10.37 -18.24 11.59
CA LEU A 63 -11.20 -17.04 11.57
C LEU A 63 -12.62 -17.41 11.14
N THR A 64 -13.58 -16.79 11.78
CA THR A 64 -14.96 -16.71 11.32
C THR A 64 -15.06 -15.87 10.03
N ASP A 65 -16.15 -16.03 9.28
CA ASP A 65 -16.35 -15.27 8.04
C ASP A 65 -16.42 -13.75 8.30
N ALA A 66 -16.99 -13.34 9.44
CA ALA A 66 -17.04 -11.94 9.86
C ALA A 66 -15.64 -11.35 10.09
N GLU A 67 -14.76 -12.06 10.82
CA GLU A 67 -13.38 -11.63 11.05
C GLU A 67 -12.57 -11.60 9.74
N ARG A 68 -12.86 -12.51 8.82
CA ARG A 68 -12.22 -12.54 7.49
C ARG A 68 -12.60 -11.31 6.66
N GLU A 69 -13.87 -10.92 6.68
CA GLU A 69 -14.35 -9.72 5.99
C GLU A 69 -13.70 -8.45 6.53
N GLU A 70 -13.57 -8.34 7.86
CA GLU A 70 -12.87 -7.22 8.51
C GLU A 70 -11.38 -7.15 8.09
N VAL A 71 -10.70 -8.29 8.02
CA VAL A 71 -9.31 -8.33 7.55
C VAL A 71 -9.20 -7.94 6.07
N GLU A 72 -10.19 -8.32 5.25
CA GLU A 72 -10.24 -7.92 3.84
C GLU A 72 -10.43 -6.41 3.68
N GLU A 73 -11.35 -5.82 4.44
CA GLU A 73 -11.60 -4.39 4.43
C GLU A 73 -10.34 -3.61 4.84
N ASN A 74 -9.68 -4.03 5.92
CA ASN A 74 -8.42 -3.44 6.36
C ASN A 74 -7.30 -3.56 5.30
N TYR A 75 -7.22 -4.70 4.62
CA TYR A 75 -6.26 -4.94 3.54
C TYR A 75 -6.51 -4.01 2.33
N LEU A 76 -7.77 -3.86 1.92
CA LEU A 76 -8.16 -2.97 0.83
C LEU A 76 -7.90 -1.50 1.19
N ALA A 77 -8.17 -1.09 2.41
CA ALA A 77 -7.87 0.25 2.90
C ALA A 77 -6.36 0.55 2.87
N GLU A 78 -5.51 -0.42 3.23
CA GLU A 78 -4.06 -0.27 3.14
C GLU A 78 -3.57 -0.22 1.69
N ILE A 79 -4.18 -0.98 0.77
CA ILE A 79 -3.90 -0.85 -0.68
C ILE A 79 -4.32 0.52 -1.21
N GLU A 80 -5.51 1.01 -0.85
CA GLU A 80 -6.00 2.31 -1.31
C GLU A 80 -5.10 3.45 -0.82
N ALA A 81 -4.55 3.33 0.39
CA ALA A 81 -3.58 4.28 0.91
C ALA A 81 -2.29 4.37 0.07
N LEU A 82 -1.99 3.35 -0.74
CA LEU A 82 -0.85 3.32 -1.67
C LEU A 82 -1.14 3.96 -3.03
N ASP A 83 -2.28 4.64 -3.22
CA ASP A 83 -2.64 5.29 -4.48
C ASP A 83 -1.56 6.31 -4.96
N PRO A 84 -0.91 6.06 -6.12
CA PRO A 84 0.09 6.95 -6.71
C PRO A 84 -0.44 8.37 -7.00
N ASP A 85 -1.74 8.56 -7.24
CA ASP A 85 -2.33 9.87 -7.54
C ASP A 85 -2.41 10.77 -6.29
N ARG A 86 -2.31 10.20 -5.08
CA ARG A 86 -2.08 10.93 -3.83
C ARG A 86 -0.59 11.22 -3.58
N ILE A 87 0.30 10.28 -3.90
CA ILE A 87 1.76 10.44 -3.69
C ILE A 87 2.33 11.55 -4.60
N SER A 88 1.81 11.68 -5.81
CA SER A 88 2.21 12.75 -6.75
C SER A 88 1.91 14.17 -6.22
N ARG A 89 0.82 14.35 -5.47
CA ARG A 89 0.46 15.64 -4.81
C ARG A 89 1.12 15.84 -3.43
N GLY A 90 1.48 14.76 -2.73
CA GLY A 90 2.14 14.82 -1.42
C GLY A 90 3.62 15.22 -1.46
N SER A 91 4.32 14.93 -2.56
CA SER A 91 5.75 15.23 -2.71
C SER A 91 6.06 16.74 -2.80
N SER A 92 5.07 17.59 -3.10
CA SER A 92 5.22 19.04 -3.12
C SER A 92 4.96 19.71 -1.76
N PHE A 93 4.24 19.04 -0.84
CA PHE A 93 3.90 19.58 0.50
C PHE A 93 4.77 19.02 1.64
N ALA A 94 5.49 17.91 1.45
CA ALA A 94 6.31 17.28 2.48
C ALA A 94 7.67 17.99 2.76
N ARG A 95 7.79 19.30 2.49
CA ARG A 95 9.00 20.09 2.85
C ARG A 95 8.87 20.84 4.19
N LYS A 96 7.76 20.69 4.94
CA LYS A 96 7.54 21.46 6.18
C LYS A 96 7.06 20.61 7.37
N ALA A 97 7.81 19.56 7.72
CA ALA A 97 7.67 18.90 9.02
C ALA A 97 9.03 18.40 9.56
N LYS A 98 10.07 19.25 9.50
CA LYS A 98 11.24 19.13 10.38
C LYS A 98 11.15 20.21 11.44
N ASN A 99 10.40 19.97 12.52
CA ASN A 99 10.78 20.45 13.85
C ASN A 99 9.92 19.77 14.93
N LYS A 100 10.42 18.68 15.52
CA LYS A 100 10.12 18.33 16.91
C LYS A 100 11.21 17.41 17.46
N SER A 101 12.44 17.92 17.44
CA SER A 101 13.49 17.47 18.35
C SER A 101 13.14 17.96 19.75
N ASP A 102 12.24 17.27 20.48
CA ASP A 102 11.98 17.61 21.88
C ASP A 102 11.38 16.46 22.71
N TRP A 103 12.03 15.29 22.69
CA TRP A 103 11.71 14.17 23.61
C TRP A 103 12.93 13.66 24.38
N ARG A 104 14.01 14.44 24.45
CA ARG A 104 15.15 14.15 25.32
C ARG A 104 15.71 15.46 25.86
N LYS A 105 15.23 15.85 27.03
CA LYS A 105 15.96 16.52 28.12
C LYS A 105 15.03 16.57 29.34
N ILE A 106 15.08 15.48 30.09
CA ILE A 106 15.09 15.49 31.56
C ILE A 106 16.47 16.01 31.96
#